data_AF-A0A520USA3-F1
#
_entry.id   AF-A0A520USA3-F1
#
_cell.length_a   1.000
_cell.length_b   1.000
_cell.length_c   1.000
_cell.angle_alpha   90.00
_cell.angle_beta   90.00
_cell.angle_gamma   90.00
#
_symmetry.space_group_name_H-M   'P 1'
#
loop_
_entity.id
_entity.type
_entity.pdbx_description
1 polymer ?
#
loop_
_entity_poly.entity_id
_entity_poly.type
_entity_poly.pdbx_seq_one_letter_code
_entity_poly.pdbx_strand_id
1 'polypeptide(L)'
;MDENEDSDMKMEVAMAALIAVLSICTASTAYLSHMENSSSTHNYHSSQSILVTANSLYLEANQAIIYDFNAFDDYYLASEAGNQSVADYYYSGLSQEAIDSLDRDTGPFDDQYFDEMYDYAVTTEEEGQTLSERAAEENTASDEYQLAVLISAVGLSLVGWAALMQARNLKLTFMGCSMLALLLSVLQALSVG
;
A
#
# COMPACT_ATOMS: atom_id res chain seq x y z
N MET A 1 16.70 -59.48 -16.01
CA MET A 1 17.15 -58.23 -15.37
C MET A 1 17.08 -57.20 -16.47
N ASP A 2 16.24 -56.16 -16.38
CA ASP A 2 16.49 -54.85 -17.03
C ASP A 2 15.27 -53.91 -17.10
N GLU A 3 14.01 -54.37 -17.23
CA GLU A 3 12.88 -53.43 -17.40
C GLU A 3 12.41 -52.72 -16.11
N ASN A 4 12.43 -53.41 -14.96
CA ASN A 4 11.99 -52.80 -13.70
C ASN A 4 13.02 -51.83 -13.09
N GLU A 5 14.32 -52.11 -13.25
CA GLU A 5 15.39 -51.22 -12.77
C GLU A 5 15.43 -49.90 -13.54
N ASP A 6 15.28 -49.94 -14.87
CA ASP A 6 15.26 -48.73 -15.70
C ASP A 6 14.00 -47.86 -15.42
N SER A 7 12.85 -48.51 -15.17
CA SER A 7 11.62 -47.80 -14.79
C SER A 7 11.72 -47.12 -13.42
N ASP A 8 12.39 -47.74 -12.45
CA ASP A 8 12.55 -47.17 -11.11
C ASP A 8 13.57 -46.01 -11.13
N MET A 9 14.67 -46.16 -11.87
CA MET A 9 15.65 -45.09 -12.05
C MET A 9 15.04 -43.84 -12.73
N LYS A 10 14.22 -44.03 -13.77
CA LYS A 10 13.50 -42.92 -14.42
C LYS A 10 12.57 -42.19 -13.44
N MET A 11 11.91 -42.92 -12.56
CA MET A 11 11.00 -42.36 -11.56
C MET A 11 11.75 -41.59 -10.48
N GLU A 12 12.92 -42.08 -10.04
CA GLU A 12 13.79 -41.37 -9.10
C GLU A 12 14.32 -40.06 -9.67
N VAL A 13 14.77 -40.07 -10.93
CA VAL A 13 15.21 -38.86 -11.63
C VAL A 13 14.04 -37.87 -11.77
N ALA A 14 12.84 -38.35 -12.11
CA ALA A 14 11.66 -37.51 -12.20
C ALA A 14 11.29 -36.86 -10.85
N MET A 15 11.36 -37.61 -9.74
CA MET A 15 11.14 -37.08 -8.39
C MET A 15 12.19 -36.03 -8.01
N ALA A 16 13.46 -36.32 -8.28
CA ALA A 16 14.56 -35.39 -8.01
C ALA A 16 14.40 -34.08 -8.82
N ALA A 17 14.02 -34.19 -10.10
CA ALA A 17 13.72 -33.04 -10.93
C ALA A 17 12.53 -32.23 -10.39
N LEU A 18 11.44 -32.89 -9.96
CA LEU A 18 10.28 -32.21 -9.40
C LEU A 18 10.62 -31.48 -8.10
N ILE A 19 11.41 -32.10 -7.22
CA ILE A 19 11.92 -31.47 -5.98
C ILE A 19 12.71 -30.21 -6.33
N ALA A 20 13.63 -30.28 -7.30
CA ALA A 20 14.44 -29.14 -7.70
C ALA A 20 13.58 -27.99 -8.24
N VAL A 21 12.62 -28.29 -9.13
CA VAL A 21 11.71 -27.29 -9.70
C VAL A 21 10.83 -26.65 -8.62
N LEU A 22 10.18 -27.46 -7.77
CA LEU A 22 9.35 -26.96 -6.67
C LEU A 22 10.14 -26.10 -5.69
N SER A 23 11.39 -26.48 -5.40
CA SER A 23 12.26 -25.69 -4.51
C SER A 23 12.59 -24.33 -5.12
N ILE A 24 12.90 -24.27 -6.42
CA ILE A 24 13.12 -23.01 -7.12
C ILE A 24 11.85 -22.16 -7.12
N CYS A 25 10.69 -22.73 -7.48
CA CYS A 25 9.42 -22.02 -7.47
C CYS A 25 9.07 -21.48 -6.08
N THR A 26 9.28 -22.28 -5.03
CA THR A 26 9.04 -21.87 -3.63
C THR A 26 9.96 -20.71 -3.25
N ALA A 27 11.25 -20.79 -3.57
CA ALA A 27 12.21 -19.73 -3.27
C ALA A 27 11.88 -18.44 -4.04
N SER A 28 11.52 -18.54 -5.33
CA SER A 28 11.17 -17.40 -6.16
C SER A 28 9.90 -16.69 -5.68
N THR A 29 8.83 -17.44 -5.38
CA THR A 29 7.57 -16.88 -4.87
C THR A 29 7.72 -16.30 -3.46
N ALA A 30 8.52 -16.93 -2.60
CA ALA A 30 8.83 -16.37 -1.27
C ALA A 30 9.59 -15.04 -1.37
N TYR A 31 10.54 -14.94 -2.30
CA TYR A 31 11.26 -13.69 -2.56
C TYR A 31 10.31 -12.57 -3.00
N LEU A 32 9.40 -12.86 -3.94
CA LEU A 32 8.40 -11.89 -4.41
C LEU A 32 7.45 -11.47 -3.28
N SER A 33 6.93 -12.42 -2.50
CA SER A 33 6.08 -12.12 -1.34
C SER A 33 6.78 -11.17 -0.36
N HIS A 34 8.04 -11.44 -0.01
CA HIS A 34 8.81 -10.59 0.91
C HIS A 34 9.08 -9.20 0.35
N MET A 35 9.34 -9.09 -0.96
CA MET A 35 9.55 -7.81 -1.62
C MET A 35 8.28 -6.94 -1.55
N GLU A 36 7.13 -7.50 -1.93
CA GLU A 36 5.84 -6.82 -1.87
C GLU A 36 5.45 -6.44 -0.44
N ASN A 37 5.63 -7.36 0.53
CA ASN A 37 5.37 -7.08 1.94
C ASN A 37 6.24 -5.93 2.48
N SER A 38 7.51 -5.89 2.08
CA SER A 38 8.43 -4.82 2.48
C SER A 38 8.02 -3.48 1.90
N SER A 39 7.61 -3.44 0.63
CA SER A 39 7.11 -2.22 -0.01
C SER A 39 5.81 -1.75 0.66
N SER A 40 4.85 -2.67 0.86
CA SER A 40 3.59 -2.41 1.54
C SER A 40 3.81 -1.83 2.94
N THR A 41 4.67 -2.45 3.74
CA THR A 41 4.97 -1.98 5.10
C THR A 41 5.56 -0.56 5.08
N HIS A 42 6.48 -0.29 4.16
CA HIS A 42 7.09 1.02 4.01
C HIS A 42 6.04 2.07 3.61
N ASN A 43 5.27 1.81 2.56
CA ASN A 43 4.24 2.71 2.04
C ASN A 43 3.13 2.95 3.06
N TYR A 44 2.73 1.94 3.82
CA TYR A 44 1.77 2.07 4.92
C TYR A 44 2.29 3.02 5.99
N HIS A 45 3.52 2.84 6.48
CA HIS A 45 4.08 3.74 7.49
C HIS A 45 4.27 5.17 6.97
N SER A 46 4.71 5.34 5.73
CA SER A 46 4.80 6.65 5.07
C SER A 46 3.42 7.30 4.96
N SER A 47 2.40 6.57 4.50
CA SER A 47 1.00 7.01 4.47
C SER A 47 0.55 7.50 5.84
N GLN A 48 0.72 6.70 6.89
CA GLN A 48 0.30 7.10 8.23
C GLN A 48 1.00 8.37 8.71
N SER A 49 2.29 8.53 8.43
CA SER A 49 3.04 9.75 8.77
C SER A 49 2.49 10.97 8.02
N ILE A 50 2.18 10.82 6.73
CA ILE A 50 1.65 11.89 5.89
C ILE A 50 0.23 12.27 6.33
N LEU A 51 -0.64 11.29 6.58
CA LEU A 51 -2.01 11.55 7.06
C LEU A 51 -2.02 12.26 8.42
N VAL A 52 -1.11 11.90 9.34
CA VAL A 52 -0.95 12.62 10.61
C VAL A 52 -0.47 14.07 10.37
N THR A 53 0.39 14.27 9.38
CA THR A 53 0.85 15.61 8.98
C THR A 53 -0.31 16.42 8.40
N ALA A 54 -1.10 15.85 7.50
CA ALA A 54 -2.31 16.49 6.95
C ALA A 54 -3.28 16.91 8.07
N ASN A 55 -3.54 16.03 9.05
CA ASN A 55 -4.37 16.38 10.21
C ASN A 55 -3.79 17.57 11.00
N SER A 56 -2.47 17.66 11.14
CA SER A 56 -1.82 18.79 11.79
C SER A 56 -2.00 20.08 10.98
N LEU A 57 -1.89 19.99 9.66
CA LEU A 57 -2.11 21.12 8.74
C LEU A 57 -3.56 21.61 8.75
N TYR A 58 -4.56 20.73 8.81
CA TYR A 58 -5.95 21.15 9.00
C TYR A 58 -6.15 21.94 10.30
N LEU A 59 -5.50 21.52 11.39
CA LEU A 59 -5.57 22.25 12.66
C LEU A 59 -4.87 23.61 12.57
N GLU A 60 -3.75 23.68 11.85
CA GLU A 60 -3.04 24.94 11.60
C GLU A 60 -3.88 25.90 10.76
N ALA A 61 -4.47 25.42 9.66
CA ALA A 61 -5.39 26.19 8.81
C ALA A 61 -6.59 26.70 9.61
N ASN A 62 -7.22 25.84 10.43
CA ASN A 62 -8.29 26.25 11.34
C ASN A 62 -7.88 27.38 12.28
N GLN A 63 -6.66 27.30 12.84
CA GLN A 63 -6.17 28.33 13.76
C GLN A 63 -5.88 29.65 13.03
N ALA A 64 -5.36 29.58 11.80
CA ALA A 64 -5.14 30.75 10.95
C ALA A 64 -6.47 31.41 10.56
N ILE A 65 -7.47 30.63 10.16
CA ILE A 65 -8.83 31.13 9.87
C ILE A 65 -9.44 31.86 11.08
N ILE A 66 -9.35 31.26 12.27
CA ILE A 66 -9.83 31.91 13.50
C ILE A 66 -9.08 33.22 13.74
N TYR A 67 -7.77 33.24 13.51
CA TYR A 67 -6.98 34.46 13.66
C TYR A 67 -7.43 35.54 12.68
N ASP A 68 -7.63 35.19 11.40
CA ASP A 68 -8.10 36.13 10.37
C ASP A 68 -9.48 36.69 10.69
N PHE A 69 -10.41 35.87 11.19
CA PHE A 69 -11.72 36.34 11.63
C PHE A 69 -11.63 37.37 12.75
N ASN A 70 -10.81 37.11 13.78
CA ASN A 70 -10.66 38.05 14.89
C ASN A 70 -9.96 39.34 14.43
N ALA A 71 -8.93 39.23 13.61
CA ALA A 71 -8.23 40.39 13.05
C ALA A 71 -9.15 41.22 12.15
N PHE A 72 -10.01 40.59 11.35
CA PHE A 72 -10.97 41.28 10.51
C PHE A 72 -12.07 41.98 11.32
N ASP A 73 -12.59 41.34 12.37
CA ASP A 73 -13.56 41.97 13.28
C ASP A 73 -12.98 43.22 13.95
N ASP A 74 -11.75 43.11 14.49
CA ASP A 74 -11.03 44.24 15.10
C ASP A 74 -10.72 45.36 14.07
N TYR A 75 -10.34 44.98 12.84
CA TYR A 75 -10.17 45.92 11.72
C TYR A 75 -11.46 46.70 11.44
N TYR A 76 -12.58 45.98 11.31
CA TYR A 76 -13.89 46.58 11.01
C TYR A 76 -14.32 47.54 12.11
N LEU A 77 -14.22 47.13 13.38
CA LEU A 77 -14.55 47.96 14.54
C LEU A 77 -13.67 49.21 14.63
N ALA A 78 -12.36 49.09 14.40
CA ALA A 78 -11.44 50.23 14.41
C ALA A 78 -11.71 51.21 13.27
N SER A 79 -12.08 50.70 12.09
CA SER A 79 -12.48 51.49 10.93
C SER A 79 -13.77 52.27 11.19
N GLU A 80 -14.81 51.63 11.74
CA GLU A 80 -16.05 52.32 12.14
C GLU A 80 -15.84 53.37 13.23
N ALA A 81 -14.91 53.14 14.15
CA ALA A 81 -14.52 54.11 15.18
C ALA A 81 -13.67 55.28 14.64
N GLY A 82 -13.29 55.27 13.35
CA GLY A 82 -12.46 56.28 12.71
C GLY A 82 -10.99 56.24 13.12
N ASN A 83 -10.52 55.13 13.69
CA ASN A 83 -9.14 54.96 14.14
C ASN A 83 -8.31 54.20 13.08
N GLN A 84 -7.98 54.90 11.99
CA GLN A 84 -7.32 54.30 10.82
C GLN A 84 -5.99 53.61 11.16
N SER A 85 -5.21 54.18 12.09
CA SER A 85 -3.91 53.59 12.46
C SER A 85 -4.06 52.21 13.13
N VAL A 86 -5.16 51.98 13.85
CA VAL A 86 -5.43 50.69 14.48
C VAL A 86 -6.05 49.73 13.46
N ALA A 87 -6.92 50.22 12.58
CA ALA A 87 -7.45 49.43 11.47
C ALA A 87 -6.30 48.88 10.59
N ASP A 88 -5.38 49.73 10.15
CA ASP A 88 -4.26 49.31 9.28
C ASP A 88 -3.37 48.25 9.96
N TYR A 89 -3.21 48.30 11.29
CA TYR A 89 -2.48 47.29 12.05
C TYR A 89 -3.14 45.91 11.96
N TYR A 90 -4.44 45.83 12.22
CA TYR A 90 -5.19 44.57 12.12
C TYR A 90 -5.29 44.05 10.70
N TYR A 91 -5.48 44.95 9.73
CA TYR A 91 -5.48 44.60 8.30
C TYR A 91 -4.16 43.97 7.87
N SER A 92 -3.02 44.51 8.33
CA SER A 92 -1.69 43.96 8.01
C SER A 92 -1.41 42.59 8.64
N GLY A 93 -2.22 42.17 9.61
CA GLY A 93 -2.12 40.85 10.24
C GLY A 93 -2.85 39.75 9.47
N LEU A 94 -3.80 40.10 8.59
CA LEU A 94 -4.57 39.12 7.83
C LEU A 94 -3.66 38.29 6.91
N SER A 95 -4.02 37.01 6.73
CA SER A 95 -3.45 36.18 5.68
C SER A 95 -3.67 36.79 4.28
N GLN A 96 -2.84 36.40 3.31
CA GLN A 96 -2.97 36.93 1.95
C GLN A 96 -4.29 36.45 1.33
N GLU A 97 -4.67 35.22 1.62
CA GLU A 97 -5.92 34.59 1.22
C GLU A 97 -7.13 35.37 1.76
N ALA A 98 -7.06 35.80 3.04
CA ALA A 98 -8.09 36.64 3.63
C ALA A 98 -8.16 38.02 2.94
N ILE A 99 -7.01 38.66 2.71
CA ILE A 99 -6.91 39.94 1.98
C ILE A 99 -7.53 39.83 0.59
N ASP A 100 -7.17 38.79 -0.17
CA ASP A 100 -7.68 38.57 -1.51
C ASP A 100 -9.20 38.33 -1.50
N SER A 101 -9.73 37.68 -0.45
CA SER A 101 -11.18 37.48 -0.28
C SER A 101 -11.97 38.77 -0.09
N LEU A 102 -11.38 39.83 0.48
CA LEU A 102 -12.03 41.12 0.64
C LEU A 102 -12.30 41.82 -0.70
N ASP A 103 -11.43 41.59 -1.68
CA ASP A 103 -11.51 42.19 -3.00
C ASP A 103 -12.46 41.43 -3.94
N ARG A 104 -13.03 40.30 -3.50
CA ARG A 104 -13.99 39.47 -4.26
C ARG A 104 -15.43 40.00 -4.11
N ASP A 105 -16.24 39.88 -5.17
CA ASP A 105 -17.64 40.35 -5.20
C ASP A 105 -18.57 39.62 -4.20
N THR A 106 -18.16 38.43 -3.74
CA THR A 106 -18.84 37.56 -2.77
C THR A 106 -18.70 38.04 -1.33
N GLY A 107 -17.78 38.97 -1.07
CA GLY A 107 -17.44 39.43 0.27
C GLY A 107 -16.34 38.58 0.93
N PRO A 108 -15.88 39.00 2.12
CA PRO A 108 -14.74 38.37 2.79
C PRO A 108 -15.07 36.95 3.23
N PHE A 109 -14.05 36.09 3.25
CA PHE A 109 -14.15 34.69 3.70
C PHE A 109 -15.18 33.88 2.92
N ASP A 110 -15.13 33.98 1.60
CA ASP A 110 -15.92 33.15 0.69
C ASP A 110 -15.41 31.71 0.61
N ASP A 111 -16.15 30.84 -0.09
CA ASP A 111 -15.78 29.42 -0.21
C ASP A 111 -14.35 29.25 -0.77
N GLN A 112 -13.95 30.13 -1.70
CA GLN A 112 -12.60 30.12 -2.28
C GLN A 112 -11.51 30.38 -1.21
N TYR A 113 -11.76 31.26 -0.24
CA TYR A 113 -10.83 31.48 0.86
C TYR A 113 -10.61 30.20 1.68
N PHE A 114 -11.68 29.47 2.00
CA PHE A 114 -11.55 28.22 2.76
C PHE A 114 -10.83 27.14 1.95
N ASP A 115 -11.13 27.02 0.66
CA ASP A 115 -10.43 26.10 -0.24
C ASP A 115 -8.93 26.42 -0.28
N GLU A 116 -8.55 27.70 -0.45
CA GLU A 116 -7.16 28.16 -0.45
C GLU A 116 -6.46 27.87 0.89
N MET A 117 -7.14 28.12 2.01
CA MET A 117 -6.59 27.87 3.35
C MET A 117 -6.37 26.38 3.66
N TYR A 118 -7.18 25.48 3.10
CA TYR A 118 -7.05 24.03 3.31
C TYR A 118 -6.29 23.30 2.19
N ASP A 119 -6.00 23.94 1.06
CA ASP A 119 -5.42 23.32 -0.14
C ASP A 119 -4.19 22.47 0.17
N TYR A 120 -3.28 22.99 0.99
CA TYR A 120 -2.08 22.25 1.36
C TYR A 120 -2.36 21.03 2.24
N ALA A 121 -3.33 21.12 3.16
CA ALA A 121 -3.74 20.00 4.00
C ALA A 121 -4.43 18.91 3.17
N VAL A 122 -5.31 19.30 2.24
CA VAL A 122 -6.01 18.42 1.30
C VAL A 122 -5.02 17.69 0.40
N THR A 123 -4.11 18.43 -0.25
CA THR A 123 -3.09 17.84 -1.13
C THR A 123 -2.21 16.83 -0.37
N THR A 124 -1.79 17.18 0.85
CA THR A 124 -1.01 16.27 1.70
C THR A 124 -1.82 15.03 2.09
N GLU A 125 -3.12 15.18 2.37
CA GLU A 125 -4.01 14.06 2.65
C GLU A 125 -4.13 13.11 1.46
N GLU A 126 -4.35 13.65 0.26
CA GLU A 126 -4.45 12.88 -0.99
C GLU A 126 -3.16 12.09 -1.29
N GLU A 127 -1.99 12.69 -1.06
CA GLU A 127 -0.70 11.99 -1.16
C GLU A 127 -0.64 10.79 -0.18
N GLY A 128 -1.09 11.00 1.06
CA GLY A 128 -1.17 9.96 2.07
C GLY A 128 -2.11 8.83 1.67
N GLN A 129 -3.31 9.16 1.18
CA GLN A 129 -4.30 8.19 0.72
C GLN A 129 -3.79 7.36 -0.46
N THR A 130 -3.16 8.01 -1.45
CA THR A 130 -2.57 7.33 -2.61
C THR A 130 -1.53 6.29 -2.19
N LEU A 131 -0.67 6.61 -1.23
CA LEU A 131 0.30 5.65 -0.68
C LEU A 131 -0.38 4.53 0.12
N SER A 132 -1.46 4.83 0.82
CA SER A 132 -2.25 3.85 1.57
C SER A 132 -2.87 2.80 0.64
N GLU A 133 -3.50 3.25 -0.45
CA GLU A 133 -4.09 2.39 -1.47
C GLU A 133 -3.04 1.48 -2.09
N ARG A 134 -1.90 2.07 -2.49
CA ARG A 134 -0.77 1.31 -3.02
C ARG A 134 -0.22 0.29 -2.03
N ALA A 135 -0.12 0.64 -0.74
CA ALA A 135 0.30 -0.32 0.29
C ALA A 135 -0.68 -1.50 0.42
N ALA A 136 -1.98 -1.25 0.27
CA ALA A 136 -3.00 -2.30 0.31
C ALA A 136 -2.91 -3.25 -0.90
N GLU A 137 -2.66 -2.71 -2.10
CA GLU A 137 -2.42 -3.50 -3.32
C GLU A 137 -1.17 -4.38 -3.15
N GLU A 138 -0.05 -3.80 -2.72
CA GLU A 138 1.21 -4.52 -2.47
C GLU A 138 1.04 -5.59 -1.37
N ASN A 139 0.26 -5.31 -0.32
CA ASN A 139 -0.05 -6.32 0.71
C ASN A 139 -0.82 -7.51 0.12
N THR A 140 -1.83 -7.23 -0.72
CA THR A 140 -2.64 -8.27 -1.36
C THR A 140 -1.77 -9.12 -2.29
N ALA A 141 -0.91 -8.49 -3.09
CA ALA A 141 0.05 -9.20 -3.94
C ALA A 141 0.99 -10.09 -3.13
N SER A 142 1.48 -9.61 -1.98
CA SER A 142 2.32 -10.40 -1.07
C SER A 142 1.61 -11.65 -0.55
N ASP A 143 0.36 -11.52 -0.12
CA ASP A 143 -0.47 -12.62 0.37
C ASP A 143 -0.71 -13.67 -0.72
N GLU A 144 -0.93 -13.25 -1.97
CA GLU A 144 -1.09 -14.15 -3.10
C GLU A 144 0.20 -14.93 -3.44
N TYR A 145 1.36 -14.28 -3.40
CA TYR A 145 2.64 -14.99 -3.53
C TYR A 145 2.89 -15.96 -2.38
N GLN A 146 2.52 -15.58 -1.14
CA GLN A 146 2.63 -16.45 0.02
C GLN A 146 1.74 -17.69 -0.12
N LEU A 147 0.56 -17.56 -0.74
CA LEU A 147 -0.27 -18.72 -1.09
C LEU A 147 0.43 -19.65 -2.09
N ALA A 148 1.11 -19.10 -3.11
CA ALA A 148 1.88 -19.89 -4.06
C ALA A 148 3.02 -20.68 -3.40
N VAL A 149 3.69 -20.08 -2.40
CA VAL A 149 4.72 -20.72 -1.53
C VAL A 149 4.13 -21.90 -0.76
N LEU A 150 2.94 -21.71 -0.16
CA LEU A 150 2.28 -22.77 0.60
C LEU A 150 1.94 -23.97 -0.29
N ILE A 151 1.40 -23.70 -1.49
CA ILE A 151 1.05 -24.75 -2.46
C ILE A 151 2.32 -25.50 -2.91
N SER A 152 3.41 -24.80 -3.24
CA SER A 152 4.66 -25.45 -3.67
C SER A 152 5.32 -26.24 -2.54
N ALA A 153 5.26 -25.77 -1.28
CA ALA A 153 5.75 -26.49 -0.12
C ALA A 153 4.97 -27.81 0.12
N VAL A 154 3.64 -27.79 -0.06
CA VAL A 154 2.82 -29.01 -0.03
C VAL A 154 3.24 -29.95 -1.16
N GLY A 155 3.42 -29.45 -2.39
CA GLY A 155 3.95 -30.23 -3.51
C GLY A 155 5.29 -30.88 -3.20
N LEU A 156 6.22 -30.12 -2.61
CA LEU A 156 7.55 -30.60 -2.22
C LEU A 156 7.46 -31.73 -1.20
N SER A 157 6.60 -31.58 -0.19
CA SER A 157 6.34 -32.62 0.80
C SER A 157 5.78 -33.90 0.15
N LEU A 158 4.86 -33.78 -0.80
CA LEU A 158 4.27 -34.92 -1.50
C LEU A 158 5.32 -35.71 -2.29
N VAL A 159 6.28 -35.06 -2.95
CA VAL A 159 7.39 -35.80 -3.61
C VAL A 159 8.33 -36.43 -2.61
N GLY A 160 8.62 -35.73 -1.51
CA GLY A 160 9.41 -36.30 -0.42
C GLY A 160 8.82 -37.62 0.08
N TRP A 161 7.50 -37.67 0.26
CA TRP A 161 6.80 -38.91 0.60
C TRP A 161 6.81 -39.94 -0.54
N ALA A 162 6.61 -39.52 -1.79
CA ALA A 162 6.69 -40.42 -2.94
C ALA A 162 8.05 -41.14 -3.02
N ALA A 163 9.14 -40.44 -2.71
CA ALA A 163 10.49 -41.00 -2.74
C ALA A 163 10.70 -42.13 -1.71
N LEU A 164 9.97 -42.10 -0.59
CA LEU A 164 10.10 -43.10 0.49
C LEU A 164 9.21 -44.34 0.30
N MET A 165 8.21 -44.28 -0.58
CA MET A 165 7.23 -45.37 -0.74
C MET A 165 7.82 -46.55 -1.50
N GLN A 166 7.44 -47.78 -1.17
CA GLN A 166 7.84 -48.98 -1.93
C GLN A 166 6.81 -49.34 -3.03
N ALA A 167 5.54 -49.02 -2.82
CA ALA A 167 4.48 -49.36 -3.77
C ALA A 167 4.43 -48.34 -4.92
N ARG A 168 4.66 -48.82 -6.16
CA ARG A 168 4.65 -48.01 -7.39
C ARG A 168 3.36 -47.18 -7.58
N ASN A 169 2.20 -47.75 -7.26
CA ASN A 169 0.92 -47.05 -7.39
C ASN A 169 0.82 -45.85 -6.43
N LEU A 170 1.35 -45.99 -5.21
CA LEU A 170 1.39 -44.88 -4.25
C LEU A 170 2.40 -43.82 -4.70
N LYS A 171 3.59 -44.21 -5.18
CA LYS A 171 4.58 -43.26 -5.74
C LYS A 171 3.95 -42.37 -6.82
N LEU A 172 3.26 -42.99 -7.79
CA LEU A 172 2.60 -42.26 -8.88
C LEU A 172 1.48 -41.35 -8.40
N THR A 173 0.72 -41.76 -7.38
CA THR A 173 -0.36 -40.94 -6.81
C THR A 173 0.20 -39.67 -6.17
N PHE A 174 1.20 -39.80 -5.30
CA PHE A 174 1.84 -38.67 -4.65
C PHE A 174 2.58 -37.76 -5.65
N MET A 175 3.23 -38.35 -6.65
CA MET A 175 3.87 -37.60 -7.74
C MET A 175 2.85 -36.82 -8.57
N GLY A 176 1.70 -37.42 -8.89
CA GLY A 176 0.60 -36.75 -9.61
C GLY A 176 0.00 -35.59 -8.82
N CYS A 177 -0.25 -35.78 -7.52
CA CYS A 177 -0.71 -34.69 -6.64
C CYS A 177 0.33 -33.56 -6.54
N SER A 178 1.62 -33.91 -6.50
CA SER A 178 2.68 -32.90 -6.47
C SER A 178 2.78 -32.12 -7.78
N MET A 179 2.60 -32.78 -8.93
CA MET A 179 2.52 -32.12 -10.23
C MET A 179 1.34 -31.15 -10.31
N LEU A 180 0.18 -31.53 -9.75
CA LEU A 180 -0.97 -30.62 -9.62
C LEU A 180 -0.65 -29.43 -8.72
N ALA A 181 0.02 -29.65 -7.59
CA ALA A 181 0.45 -28.56 -6.72
C ALA A 181 1.42 -27.62 -7.43
N LEU A 182 2.38 -28.14 -8.21
CA LEU A 182 3.26 -27.30 -9.03
C LEU A 182 2.47 -26.42 -10.00
N LEU A 183 1.51 -27.01 -10.72
CA LEU A 183 0.67 -26.25 -11.66
C LEU A 183 -0.15 -25.16 -10.96
N LEU A 184 -0.77 -25.48 -9.83
CA LEU A 184 -1.56 -24.51 -9.06
C LEU A 184 -0.68 -23.39 -8.49
N SER A 185 0.52 -23.71 -8.00
CA SER A 185 1.48 -22.72 -7.49
C SER A 185 1.92 -21.76 -8.61
N VAL A 186 2.22 -22.27 -9.80
CA VAL A 186 2.58 -21.44 -10.96
C VAL A 186 1.40 -20.58 -11.40
N LEU A 187 0.19 -21.14 -11.48
CA LEU A 187 -1.01 -20.38 -11.85
C LEU A 187 -1.29 -19.26 -10.84
N GLN A 188 -1.16 -19.54 -9.55
CA GLN A 188 -1.32 -18.53 -8.50
C GLN A 188 -0.25 -17.44 -8.59
N ALA A 189 1.02 -17.80 -8.82
CA ALA A 189 2.08 -16.82 -8.98
C ALA A 189 1.88 -15.93 -10.23
N LEU A 190 1.26 -16.46 -11.28
CA LEU A 190 0.95 -15.72 -12.51
C LEU A 190 -0.32 -14.87 -12.41
N SER A 191 -1.21 -15.09 -11.43
CA SER A 191 -2.40 -14.24 -11.27
C SER A 191 -2.09 -12.88 -10.64
N VAL A 192 -0.93 -12.76 -9.99
CA VAL A 192 -0.50 -11.55 -9.28
C VAL A 192 0.06 -10.48 -10.24
N GLY A 193 0.60 -10.89 -11.40
CA GLY A 193 1.21 -10.00 -12.40
C GLY A 193 0.31 -9.77 -13.62
#